data_AF-A0A9N8EPI0-F1
#
_entry.id   AF-A0A9N8EPI0-F1
#
_cell.length_a   1.000
_cell.length_b   1.000
_cell.length_c   1.000
_cell.angle_alpha   90.00
_cell.angle_beta   90.00
_cell.angle_gamma   90.00
#
_symmetry.space_group_name_H-M   'P 1'
#
loop_
_entity.id
_entity.type
_entity.pdbx_description
1 polymer ?
#
loop_
_entity_poly.entity_id
_entity_poly.type
_entity_poly.pdbx_seq_one_letter_code
_entity_poly.pdbx_strand_id
1 'polypeptide(L)'
;MQEQNWKTLVVAGDSMTRQTFAGFQCELLRRGYEMKTKVEGDLADPRKGLRYGIRQRKTLTLTKIPGSSKSSKMVDIKIIFYIMYWPTAGSIDQFILGPGTDVYIFDHSLWYRHWEMPKFLEGMTALLKQLTTASMPPKMIMWREQSAQHFNRPGGSYSPKGPEMVPGVDGCVPIHDYTAKYQHVQVMKNATERAGMNFVDPHQQQLEQPPATGPSSLSLSNSKNLYFIPFRDFSSQFHDIHRDGECTHYCSTPDLWLPISRGIRIHMDNYNHLQGQNAASDVRS
;
A
#
# COMPACT_ATOMS: atom_id res chain seq x y z
N MET A 1 16.81 -18.34 15.11
CA MET A 1 15.79 -17.58 14.36
C MET A 1 15.83 -18.02 12.91
N GLN A 2 14.77 -18.60 12.38
CA GLN A 2 14.65 -18.76 10.93
C GLN A 2 14.35 -17.37 10.36
N GLU A 3 15.23 -16.83 9.51
CA GLU A 3 14.91 -15.67 8.70
C GLU A 3 13.75 -16.04 7.78
N GLN A 4 12.56 -15.48 8.02
CA GLN A 4 11.52 -15.51 7.01
C GLN A 4 12.01 -14.69 5.83
N ASN A 5 12.36 -15.41 4.76
CA ASN A 5 12.78 -14.82 3.50
C ASN A 5 11.55 -14.30 2.77
N TRP A 6 11.19 -13.04 3.02
CA TRP A 6 10.27 -12.27 2.18
C TRP A 6 10.89 -12.17 0.77
N LYS A 7 10.33 -12.89 -0.19
CA LYS A 7 10.87 -13.00 -1.55
C LYS A 7 10.06 -12.20 -2.56
N THR A 8 8.75 -12.07 -2.35
CA THR A 8 7.88 -11.37 -3.30
C THR A 8 7.01 -10.35 -2.61
N LEU A 9 7.24 -9.08 -2.97
CA LEU A 9 6.39 -7.95 -2.61
C LEU A 9 5.59 -7.52 -3.84
N VAL A 10 4.28 -7.41 -3.69
CA VAL A 10 3.39 -6.86 -4.72
C VAL A 10 2.85 -5.52 -4.24
N VAL A 11 2.92 -4.51 -5.10
CA VAL A 11 2.35 -3.18 -4.85
C VAL A 11 1.39 -2.86 -6.00
N ALA A 12 0.11 -2.63 -5.69
CA ALA A 12 -0.92 -2.41 -6.71
C ALA A 12 -1.71 -1.13 -6.44
N GLY A 13 -1.87 -0.28 -7.43
CA GLY A 13 -2.58 0.97 -7.23
C GLY A 13 -2.45 1.98 -8.33
N ASP A 14 -2.87 3.21 -8.06
CA ASP A 14 -3.03 4.25 -9.06
C ASP A 14 -1.71 4.91 -9.49
N SER A 15 -1.78 6.17 -9.96
CA SER A 15 -0.59 6.95 -10.33
C SER A 15 0.39 7.13 -9.17
N MET A 16 -0.05 7.05 -7.92
CA MET A 16 0.83 7.09 -6.75
C MET A 16 1.70 5.85 -6.61
N THR A 17 1.23 4.68 -7.04
CA THR A 17 2.06 3.48 -7.12
C THR A 17 3.23 3.68 -8.09
N ARG A 18 3.04 4.43 -9.19
CA ARG A 18 4.12 4.78 -10.12
C ARG A 18 5.19 5.63 -9.46
N GLN A 19 4.78 6.55 -8.59
CA GLN A 19 5.71 7.38 -7.84
C GLN A 19 6.41 6.59 -6.72
N THR A 20 5.65 5.72 -6.04
CA THR A 20 6.18 4.77 -5.04
C THR A 20 7.27 3.89 -5.65
N PHE A 21 7.09 3.42 -6.89
CA PHE A 21 8.11 2.68 -7.62
C PHE A 21 9.44 3.43 -7.72
N ALA A 22 9.41 4.72 -8.09
CA ALA A 22 10.63 5.54 -8.18
C ALA A 22 11.28 5.73 -6.80
N GLY A 23 10.47 6.02 -5.78
CA GLY A 23 10.95 6.12 -4.39
C GLY A 23 11.63 4.86 -3.89
N PHE A 24 11.05 3.69 -4.19
CA PHE A 24 11.65 2.39 -3.89
C PHE A 24 12.99 2.20 -4.59
N GLN A 25 13.09 2.53 -5.87
CA GLN A 25 14.36 2.44 -6.60
C GLN A 25 15.43 3.30 -5.93
N CYS A 26 15.13 4.56 -5.60
CA CYS A 26 16.08 5.44 -4.92
C CYS A 26 16.55 4.89 -3.58
N GLU A 27 15.63 4.45 -2.72
CA GLU A 27 15.99 3.88 -1.40
C GLU A 27 16.80 2.59 -1.54
N LEU A 28 16.46 1.72 -2.48
CA LEU A 28 17.18 0.46 -2.70
C LEU A 28 18.60 0.70 -3.24
N LEU A 29 18.79 1.63 -4.17
CA LEU A 29 20.12 2.06 -4.62
C LEU A 29 20.95 2.59 -3.44
N ARG A 30 20.35 3.47 -2.62
CA ARG A 30 21.01 4.06 -1.45
C ARG A 30 21.45 2.99 -0.44
N ARG A 31 20.74 1.87 -0.37
CA ARG A 31 21.04 0.72 0.51
C ARG A 31 22.04 -0.26 -0.10
N GLY A 32 22.58 0.01 -1.30
CA GLY A 32 23.57 -0.84 -1.96
C GLY A 32 22.97 -2.07 -2.64
N TYR A 33 21.73 -2.01 -3.10
CA TYR A 33 21.15 -3.04 -3.95
C TYR A 33 21.41 -2.72 -5.42
N GLU A 34 21.86 -3.73 -6.17
CA GLU A 34 21.70 -3.78 -7.61
C GLU A 34 20.26 -4.14 -7.96
N MET A 35 19.74 -3.55 -9.04
CA MET A 35 18.37 -3.77 -9.46
C MET A 35 18.28 -4.00 -10.96
N LYS A 36 17.54 -5.02 -11.35
CA LYS A 36 17.08 -5.22 -12.72
C LYS A 36 15.61 -4.86 -12.81
N THR A 37 15.28 -3.92 -13.69
CA THR A 37 13.89 -3.50 -13.92
C THR A 37 13.37 -4.14 -15.20
N LYS A 38 12.27 -4.89 -15.11
CA LYS A 38 11.49 -5.32 -16.27
C LYS A 38 10.18 -4.52 -16.31
N VAL A 39 9.85 -3.95 -17.47
CA VAL A 39 8.61 -3.21 -17.68
C VAL A 39 7.78 -3.92 -18.73
N GLU A 40 6.51 -4.17 -18.42
CA GLU A 40 5.51 -4.74 -19.31
C GLU A 40 4.41 -3.68 -19.49
N GLY A 41 4.29 -3.15 -20.72
CA GLY A 41 3.45 -1.98 -21.05
C GLY A 41 2.03 -2.34 -21.49
N ASP A 42 1.13 -1.35 -21.34
CA ASP A 42 -0.34 -1.35 -21.54
C ASP A 42 -1.02 -2.72 -21.64
N LEU A 43 -1.16 -3.37 -20.48
CA LEU A 43 -1.89 -4.63 -20.34
C LEU A 43 -3.42 -4.41 -20.25
N ALA A 44 -3.88 -3.15 -20.25
CA ALA A 44 -5.28 -2.82 -20.16
C ALA A 44 -5.89 -2.74 -21.55
N ASP A 45 -7.14 -3.19 -21.67
CA ASP A 45 -7.92 -2.97 -22.88
C ASP A 45 -8.16 -1.46 -23.05
N PRO A 46 -7.61 -0.80 -24.09
CA PRO A 46 -7.72 0.64 -24.27
C PRO A 46 -9.18 1.11 -24.37
N ARG A 47 -10.11 0.22 -24.76
CA ARG A 47 -11.54 0.52 -24.86
C ARG A 47 -12.21 0.71 -23.50
N LYS A 48 -11.62 0.21 -22.42
CA LYS A 48 -12.16 0.34 -21.06
C LYS A 48 -11.74 1.67 -20.40
N GLY A 49 -10.93 2.48 -21.06
CA GLY A 49 -10.45 3.75 -20.54
C GLY A 49 -9.44 3.59 -19.40
N LEU A 50 -8.97 4.72 -18.85
CA LEU A 50 -7.89 4.72 -17.86
C LEU A 50 -8.26 4.03 -16.56
N ARG A 51 -9.55 3.94 -16.20
CA ARG A 51 -9.98 3.49 -14.87
C ARG A 51 -9.84 1.99 -14.63
N TYR A 52 -9.91 1.17 -15.68
CA TYR A 52 -10.09 -0.27 -15.54
C TYR A 52 -8.91 -1.07 -16.08
N GLY A 53 -8.46 -2.05 -15.29
CA GLY A 53 -7.42 -2.99 -15.67
C GLY A 53 -6.00 -2.52 -15.33
N ILE A 54 -5.04 -3.39 -15.62
CA ILE A 54 -3.62 -3.17 -15.33
C ILE A 54 -3.01 -2.38 -16.49
N ARG A 55 -2.64 -1.13 -16.27
CA ARG A 55 -2.01 -0.27 -17.28
C ARG A 55 -0.54 -0.60 -17.46
N GLN A 56 0.12 -1.03 -16.40
CA GLN A 56 1.54 -1.32 -16.45
C GLN A 56 1.89 -2.31 -15.35
N ARG A 57 2.79 -3.24 -15.68
CA ARG A 57 3.46 -4.08 -14.71
C ARG A 57 4.95 -3.76 -14.72
N LYS A 58 5.52 -3.48 -13.56
CA LYS A 58 6.97 -3.31 -13.40
C LYS A 58 7.49 -4.32 -12.39
N THR A 59 8.56 -5.02 -12.71
CA THR A 59 9.22 -5.95 -11.79
C THR A 59 10.62 -5.44 -11.50
N LEU A 60 10.92 -5.22 -10.22
CA LEU A 60 12.28 -5.03 -9.72
C LEU A 60 12.78 -6.37 -9.19
N THR A 61 13.88 -6.88 -9.77
CA THR A 61 14.64 -7.99 -9.19
C THR A 61 15.86 -7.40 -8.50
N LEU A 62 15.98 -7.64 -7.19
CA LEU A 62 17.05 -7.09 -6.36
C LEU A 62 18.17 -8.10 -6.19
N THR A 63 19.40 -7.63 -6.31
CA THR A 63 20.61 -8.39 -5.98
C THR A 63 21.44 -7.54 -5.02
N LYS A 64 21.72 -8.05 -3.82
CA LYS A 64 22.54 -7.30 -2.85
C LYS A 64 24.00 -7.34 -3.28
N ILE A 65 24.65 -6.19 -3.42
CA ILE A 65 26.06 -6.11 -3.82
C ILE A 65 26.92 -6.66 -2.66
N PRO A 66 27.77 -7.68 -2.89
CA PRO A 66 28.63 -8.23 -1.84
C PRO A 66 29.69 -7.20 -1.41
N GLY A 67 29.66 -6.76 -0.14
CA GLY A 67 30.52 -5.67 0.33
C GLY A 67 31.04 -5.72 1.77
N SER A 68 30.76 -6.74 2.61
CA SER A 68 31.45 -6.87 3.91
C SER A 68 31.45 -8.24 4.61
N SER A 69 30.78 -9.29 4.10
CA SER A 69 31.02 -10.65 4.60
C SER A 69 30.82 -11.69 3.50
N LYS A 70 31.74 -12.66 3.45
CA LYS A 70 32.02 -13.57 2.32
C LYS A 70 30.95 -14.64 2.01
N SER A 71 29.70 -14.53 2.46
CA SER A 71 28.72 -15.61 2.16
C SER A 71 27.24 -15.21 2.17
N SER A 72 26.87 -14.01 1.74
CA SER A 72 25.45 -13.77 1.45
C SER A 72 25.07 -14.46 0.14
N LYS A 73 24.51 -15.67 0.23
CA LYS A 73 23.82 -16.33 -0.88
C LYS A 73 22.89 -15.30 -1.55
N MET A 74 22.97 -15.14 -2.87
CA MET A 74 22.08 -14.23 -3.59
C MET A 74 20.63 -14.64 -3.31
N VAL A 75 19.86 -13.72 -2.74
CA VAL A 75 18.42 -13.86 -2.58
C VAL A 75 17.78 -12.94 -3.61
N ASP A 76 17.19 -13.54 -4.64
CA ASP A 76 16.39 -12.80 -5.61
C ASP A 76 15.09 -12.37 -4.93
N ILE A 77 15.04 -11.09 -4.54
CA ILE A 77 13.81 -10.45 -4.07
C ILE A 77 13.13 -9.80 -5.28
N LYS A 78 11.84 -10.07 -5.44
CA LYS A 78 11.00 -9.49 -6.49
C LYS A 78 10.04 -8.48 -5.88
N ILE A 79 10.05 -7.26 -6.41
CA ILE A 79 9.02 -6.25 -6.14
C ILE A 79 8.25 -6.01 -7.43
N ILE A 80 6.95 -6.28 -7.41
CA ILE A 80 6.09 -6.21 -8.59
C ILE A 80 5.08 -5.09 -8.38
N PHE A 81 5.10 -4.11 -9.28
CA PHE A 81 4.21 -2.97 -9.27
C PHE A 81 3.15 -3.13 -10.35
N TYR A 82 1.89 -3.03 -9.96
CA TYR A 82 0.74 -3.00 -10.86
C TYR A 82 0.13 -1.60 -10.82
N ILE A 83 0.23 -0.89 -11.94
CA ILE A 83 -0.42 0.42 -12.08
C ILE A 83 -1.85 0.18 -12.56
N MET A 84 -2.82 0.33 -11.67
CA MET A 84 -4.24 0.16 -11.92
C MET A 84 -5.08 1.05 -11.01
N TYR A 85 -6.07 1.72 -11.58
CA TYR A 85 -6.82 2.74 -10.87
C TYR A 85 -7.98 2.17 -10.07
N TRP A 86 -8.66 1.16 -10.61
CA TRP A 86 -9.64 0.36 -9.88
C TRP A 86 -9.26 -1.12 -9.85
N PRO A 87 -9.36 -1.77 -8.69
CA PRO A 87 -9.30 -3.21 -8.63
C PRO A 87 -10.59 -3.76 -9.23
N THR A 88 -10.48 -4.53 -10.32
CA THR A 88 -11.61 -5.30 -10.81
C THR A 88 -11.45 -6.74 -10.34
N ALA A 89 -12.49 -7.31 -9.73
CA ALA A 89 -12.46 -8.65 -9.14
C ALA A 89 -11.95 -9.74 -10.12
N GLY A 90 -12.14 -9.58 -11.43
CA GLY A 90 -11.61 -10.52 -12.42
C GLY A 90 -10.12 -10.36 -12.75
N SER A 91 -9.51 -9.21 -12.45
CA SER A 91 -8.11 -8.90 -12.82
C SER A 91 -7.07 -9.36 -11.80
N ILE A 92 -7.49 -9.55 -10.54
CA ILE A 92 -6.58 -9.84 -9.43
C ILE A 92 -6.08 -11.29 -9.47
N ASP A 93 -6.97 -12.26 -9.68
CA ASP A 93 -6.61 -13.69 -9.70
C ASP A 93 -5.67 -14.07 -10.85
N GLN A 94 -5.84 -13.49 -12.03
CA GLN A 94 -5.05 -13.89 -13.21
C GLN A 94 -3.66 -13.25 -13.26
N PHE A 95 -3.51 -12.03 -12.73
CA PHE A 95 -2.29 -11.25 -12.93
C PHE A 95 -1.54 -10.91 -11.65
N ILE A 96 -2.23 -10.78 -10.52
CA ILE A 96 -1.68 -10.12 -9.33
C ILE A 96 -1.38 -11.13 -8.21
N LEU A 97 -2.25 -12.11 -8.00
CA LEU A 97 -2.08 -13.19 -7.01
C LEU A 97 -1.34 -14.41 -7.56
N GLY A 98 -0.18 -14.18 -8.18
CA GLY A 98 0.67 -15.28 -8.63
C GLY A 98 1.16 -16.15 -7.47
N PRO A 99 1.55 -17.42 -7.73
CA PRO A 99 2.15 -18.29 -6.73
C PRO A 99 3.31 -17.58 -6.01
N GLY A 100 3.23 -17.51 -4.68
CA GLY A 100 4.33 -17.02 -3.86
C GLY A 100 4.39 -15.51 -3.65
N THR A 101 3.27 -14.79 -3.69
CA THR A 101 3.19 -13.42 -3.13
C THR A 101 3.29 -13.49 -1.61
N ASP A 102 4.32 -12.92 -1.00
CA ASP A 102 4.43 -12.90 0.45
C ASP A 102 3.69 -11.70 1.05
N VAL A 103 3.88 -10.52 0.45
CA VAL A 103 3.25 -9.26 0.90
C VAL A 103 2.52 -8.61 -0.26
N TYR A 104 1.28 -8.22 -0.03
CA TYR A 104 0.46 -7.47 -0.98
C TYR A 104 0.12 -6.10 -0.41
N ILE A 105 0.53 -5.03 -1.09
CA ILE A 105 0.28 -3.64 -0.72
C ILE A 105 -0.61 -3.01 -1.77
N PHE A 106 -1.63 -2.25 -1.38
CA PHE A 106 -2.44 -1.53 -2.35
C PHE A 106 -2.84 -0.11 -1.96
N ASP A 107 -3.13 0.68 -2.99
CA ASP A 107 -3.64 2.05 -2.94
C ASP A 107 -4.56 2.33 -4.15
N HIS A 108 -5.88 2.33 -3.95
CA HIS A 108 -6.85 2.53 -5.03
C HIS A 108 -7.81 3.71 -4.80
N SER A 109 -7.62 4.50 -3.75
CA SER A 109 -8.60 5.50 -3.33
C SER A 109 -8.64 6.75 -4.23
N LEU A 110 -7.60 7.04 -5.02
CA LEU A 110 -7.50 8.28 -5.81
C LEU A 110 -8.72 8.55 -6.72
N TRP A 111 -9.23 7.50 -7.36
CA TRP A 111 -10.25 7.63 -8.42
C TRP A 111 -11.67 7.44 -7.93
N TYR A 112 -11.87 7.23 -6.63
CA TYR A 112 -13.19 7.22 -6.04
C TYR A 112 -13.56 8.62 -5.60
N ARG A 113 -14.57 9.18 -6.27
CA ARG A 113 -15.15 10.46 -5.86
C ARG A 113 -15.92 10.27 -4.55
N HIS A 114 -16.17 11.35 -3.79
CA HIS A 114 -16.87 11.26 -2.50
C HIS A 114 -18.27 10.61 -2.60
N TRP A 115 -19.00 10.81 -3.71
CA TRP A 115 -20.27 10.11 -3.96
C TRP A 115 -20.11 8.66 -4.44
N GLU A 116 -18.90 8.24 -4.80
CA GLU A 116 -18.56 6.87 -5.17
C GLU A 116 -18.04 6.06 -3.97
N MET A 117 -18.07 6.61 -2.74
CA MET A 117 -17.68 5.88 -1.52
C MET A 117 -18.43 4.55 -1.32
N PRO A 118 -19.73 4.42 -1.65
CA PRO A 118 -20.39 3.10 -1.64
C PRO A 118 -19.74 2.11 -2.62
N LYS A 119 -19.35 2.56 -3.83
CA LYS A 119 -18.63 1.71 -4.79
C LYS A 119 -17.22 1.38 -4.31
N PHE A 120 -16.56 2.31 -3.62
CA PHE A 120 -15.26 2.07 -3.00
C PHE A 120 -15.38 0.97 -1.94
N LEU A 121 -16.36 1.07 -1.05
CA LEU A 121 -16.64 0.06 -0.02
C LEU A 121 -16.84 -1.33 -0.62
N GLU A 122 -17.72 -1.46 -1.63
CA GLU A 122 -17.98 -2.75 -2.27
C GLU A 122 -16.75 -3.28 -3.01
N GLY A 123 -16.03 -2.42 -3.75
CA GLY A 123 -14.83 -2.80 -4.47
C GLY A 123 -13.69 -3.27 -3.57
N MET A 124 -13.46 -2.57 -2.45
CA MET A 124 -12.44 -2.94 -1.47
C MET A 124 -12.84 -4.21 -0.70
N THR A 125 -14.13 -4.36 -0.36
CA THR A 125 -14.63 -5.59 0.27
C THR A 125 -14.39 -6.80 -0.64
N ALA A 126 -14.70 -6.67 -1.93
CA ALA A 126 -14.48 -7.74 -2.90
C ALA A 126 -12.99 -8.07 -3.07
N LEU A 127 -12.13 -7.06 -3.20
CA LEU A 127 -10.67 -7.23 -3.25
C LEU A 127 -10.16 -7.99 -2.01
N LEU A 128 -10.52 -7.55 -0.81
CA LEU A 128 -10.04 -8.17 0.44
C LEU A 128 -10.53 -9.61 0.59
N LYS A 129 -11.79 -9.90 0.24
CA LYS A 129 -12.30 -11.28 0.21
C LYS A 129 -11.46 -12.13 -0.74
N GLN A 130 -11.26 -11.66 -1.97
CA GLN A 130 -10.47 -12.36 -2.97
C GLN A 130 -9.03 -12.64 -2.51
N LEU A 131 -8.32 -11.64 -1.97
CA LEU A 131 -6.96 -11.80 -1.44
C LEU A 131 -6.89 -12.87 -0.33
N THR A 132 -7.94 -13.00 0.48
CA THR A 132 -7.94 -13.94 1.61
C THR A 132 -8.58 -15.30 1.32
N THR A 133 -9.24 -15.47 0.17
CA THR A 133 -9.82 -16.74 -0.28
C THR A 133 -9.10 -17.33 -1.49
N ALA A 134 -8.07 -16.66 -2.00
CA ALA A 134 -7.23 -17.18 -3.07
C ALA A 134 -6.60 -18.53 -2.67
N SER A 135 -6.30 -19.37 -3.67
CA SER A 135 -5.67 -20.67 -3.45
C SER A 135 -4.31 -20.57 -2.76
N MET A 136 -3.59 -19.45 -2.99
CA MET A 136 -2.36 -19.07 -2.30
C MET A 136 -2.47 -17.62 -1.85
N PRO A 137 -3.11 -17.36 -0.69
CA PRO A 137 -3.29 -16.00 -0.21
C PRO A 137 -1.94 -15.39 0.19
N PRO A 138 -1.77 -14.06 0.07
CA PRO A 138 -0.60 -13.38 0.62
C PRO A 138 -0.48 -13.64 2.12
N LYS A 139 0.75 -13.79 2.62
CA LYS A 139 1.00 -13.90 4.08
C LYS A 139 0.62 -12.61 4.81
N MET A 140 0.73 -11.48 4.10
CA MET A 140 0.44 -10.16 4.62
C MET A 140 -0.25 -9.30 3.58
N ILE A 141 -1.30 -8.60 4.01
CA ILE A 141 -2.04 -7.63 3.20
C ILE A 141 -1.93 -6.27 3.87
N MET A 142 -1.47 -5.27 3.14
CA MET A 142 -1.34 -3.90 3.61
C MET A 142 -2.16 -2.96 2.73
N TRP A 143 -2.79 -1.97 3.36
CA TRP A 143 -3.38 -0.85 2.66
C TRP A 143 -2.58 0.42 2.96
N ARG A 144 -2.08 1.06 1.91
CA ARG A 144 -1.38 2.34 2.02
C ARG A 144 -2.36 3.48 1.79
N GLU A 145 -2.41 4.38 2.77
CA GLU A 145 -3.24 5.57 2.66
C GLU A 145 -2.81 6.43 1.48
N GLN A 146 -3.77 7.12 0.87
CA GLN A 146 -3.48 8.09 -0.18
C GLN A 146 -2.74 9.30 0.39
N SER A 147 -1.83 9.87 -0.40
CA SER A 147 -1.20 11.15 -0.07
C SER A 147 -2.22 12.30 -0.07
N ALA A 148 -1.90 13.36 0.65
CA ALA A 148 -2.70 14.59 0.64
C ALA A 148 -2.69 15.33 -0.71
N GLN A 149 -1.69 15.13 -1.57
CA GLN A 149 -1.41 16.02 -2.72
C GLN A 149 -2.39 16.01 -3.90
N HIS A 150 -3.34 15.10 -3.99
CA HIS A 150 -4.03 14.89 -5.28
C HIS A 150 -5.27 15.75 -5.53
N PHE A 151 -5.61 16.72 -4.67
CA PHE A 151 -7.03 17.07 -4.53
C PHE A 151 -7.31 18.53 -4.19
N ASN A 152 -7.98 19.21 -5.11
CA ASN A 152 -8.59 20.52 -4.91
C ASN A 152 -9.89 20.49 -4.08
N ARG A 153 -10.12 19.42 -3.30
CA ARG A 153 -11.36 19.20 -2.54
C ARG A 153 -11.14 18.68 -1.13
N PRO A 154 -12.03 19.07 -0.19
CA PRO A 154 -12.19 18.38 1.08
C PRO A 154 -12.15 16.86 0.93
N GLY A 155 -11.33 16.20 1.75
CA GLY A 155 -11.31 14.73 1.84
C GLY A 155 -10.41 14.01 0.87
N GLY A 156 -9.81 14.72 -0.06
CA GLY A 156 -8.81 14.15 -0.92
C GLY A 156 -9.41 13.24 -2.01
N SER A 157 -10.37 13.75 -2.78
CA SER A 157 -10.95 13.04 -3.95
C SER A 157 -10.64 13.76 -5.26
N TYR A 158 -10.25 13.02 -6.31
CA TYR A 158 -9.75 13.59 -7.57
C TYR A 158 -10.92 14.08 -8.40
N SER A 159 -10.86 15.33 -8.85
CA SER A 159 -11.83 15.92 -9.77
C SER A 159 -11.12 16.39 -11.05
N PRO A 160 -11.01 15.53 -12.08
CA PRO A 160 -10.52 15.94 -13.38
C PRO A 160 -11.60 16.80 -14.02
N LYS A 161 -11.50 18.13 -13.92
CA LYS A 161 -12.24 19.10 -14.74
C LYS A 161 -13.76 18.83 -14.85
N GLY A 162 -14.47 18.93 -13.72
CA GLY A 162 -15.94 18.98 -13.71
C GLY A 162 -16.47 20.42 -13.58
N PRO A 163 -17.78 20.66 -13.80
CA PRO A 163 -18.44 21.97 -13.53
C PRO A 163 -18.34 22.42 -12.07
N GLU A 164 -17.89 21.52 -11.21
CA GLU A 164 -17.59 21.70 -9.79
C GLU A 164 -16.08 21.96 -9.53
N MET A 165 -15.31 22.32 -10.55
CA MET A 165 -14.10 23.12 -10.35
C MET A 165 -14.58 24.42 -9.74
N VAL A 166 -14.16 24.75 -8.51
CA VAL A 166 -14.44 26.08 -7.98
C VAL A 166 -13.76 27.07 -8.94
N PRO A 167 -14.50 27.94 -9.64
CA PRO A 167 -13.90 28.87 -10.60
C PRO A 167 -12.83 29.69 -9.88
N GLY A 168 -11.61 29.72 -10.41
CA GLY A 168 -10.47 30.39 -9.80
C GLY A 168 -9.60 29.52 -8.86
N VAL A 169 -9.92 28.24 -8.69
CA VAL A 169 -9.07 27.27 -7.97
C VAL A 169 -8.31 26.40 -8.97
N ASP A 170 -7.44 27.04 -9.74
CA ASP A 170 -6.41 26.37 -10.54
C ASP A 170 -5.17 26.20 -9.67
N GLY A 171 -5.15 25.17 -8.83
CA GLY A 171 -3.97 24.89 -7.99
C GLY A 171 -4.21 23.89 -6.88
N CYS A 172 -3.11 23.44 -6.26
CA CYS A 172 -3.13 22.61 -5.08
C CYS A 172 -3.65 23.45 -3.91
N VAL A 173 -4.82 23.11 -3.38
CA VAL A 173 -5.34 23.80 -2.20
C VAL A 173 -4.87 23.10 -0.93
N PRO A 174 -4.49 23.83 0.12
CA PRO A 174 -4.32 23.23 1.43
C PRO A 174 -5.66 22.61 1.84
N ILE A 175 -5.65 21.34 2.25
CA ILE A 175 -6.85 20.68 2.74
C ILE A 175 -7.11 21.18 4.16
N HIS A 176 -7.90 22.24 4.28
CA HIS A 176 -8.33 22.77 5.58
C HIS A 176 -9.53 22.01 6.18
N ASP A 177 -10.19 21.15 5.40
CA ASP A 177 -11.34 20.38 5.87
C ASP A 177 -10.93 19.01 6.42
N TYR A 178 -10.86 18.95 7.75
CA TYR A 178 -10.52 17.76 8.53
C TYR A 178 -11.63 16.70 8.53
N THR A 179 -12.89 17.04 8.23
CA THR A 179 -14.01 16.08 8.35
C THR A 179 -13.96 15.00 7.27
N ALA A 180 -13.54 15.39 6.07
CA ALA A 180 -13.45 14.46 4.95
C ALA A 180 -12.11 13.68 4.95
N LYS A 181 -11.16 14.06 5.84
CA LYS A 181 -9.84 13.42 6.02
C LYS A 181 -9.93 11.91 6.24
N TYR A 182 -10.97 11.46 6.94
CA TYR A 182 -11.12 10.09 7.42
C TYR A 182 -12.16 9.26 6.67
N GLN A 183 -12.81 9.79 5.63
CA GLN A 183 -13.84 9.05 4.90
C GLN A 183 -13.30 7.76 4.27
N HIS A 184 -12.16 7.83 3.58
CA HIS A 184 -11.53 6.63 3.00
C HIS A 184 -11.09 5.63 4.07
N VAL A 185 -10.54 6.11 5.19
CA VAL A 185 -10.13 5.25 6.32
C VAL A 185 -11.34 4.53 6.91
N GLN A 186 -12.45 5.24 7.14
CA GLN A 186 -13.67 4.63 7.66
C GLN A 186 -14.26 3.63 6.66
N VAL A 187 -14.28 3.96 5.37
CA VAL A 187 -14.72 3.02 4.33
C VAL A 187 -13.83 1.77 4.31
N MET A 188 -12.52 1.91 4.46
CA MET A 188 -11.59 0.78 4.52
C MET A 188 -11.76 -0.06 5.79
N LYS A 189 -11.99 0.56 6.96
CA LYS A 189 -12.35 -0.17 8.19
C LYS A 189 -13.60 -1.02 7.98
N ASN A 190 -14.66 -0.43 7.41
CA ASN A 190 -15.91 -1.14 7.10
C ASN A 190 -15.69 -2.25 6.05
N ALA A 191 -14.89 -2.00 5.01
CA ALA A 191 -14.58 -3.01 3.98
C ALA A 191 -13.82 -4.20 4.57
N THR A 192 -12.90 -3.92 5.51
CA THR A 192 -12.09 -4.92 6.22
C THR A 192 -12.97 -5.82 7.09
N GLU A 193 -13.87 -5.21 7.87
CA GLU A 193 -14.86 -5.94 8.68
C GLU A 193 -15.76 -6.82 7.81
N ARG A 194 -16.31 -6.26 6.71
CA ARG A 194 -17.15 -7.02 5.75
C ARG A 194 -16.42 -8.15 5.05
N ALA A 195 -15.09 -8.08 4.97
CA ALA A 195 -14.23 -9.14 4.45
C ALA A 195 -13.86 -10.21 5.50
N GLY A 196 -14.31 -10.06 6.75
CA GLY A 196 -13.95 -10.96 7.85
C GLY A 196 -12.50 -10.81 8.28
N MET A 197 -11.97 -9.58 8.19
CA MET A 197 -10.59 -9.24 8.53
C MET A 197 -10.54 -8.25 9.70
N ASN A 198 -9.39 -8.16 10.38
CA ASN A 198 -9.13 -7.11 11.36
C ASN A 198 -8.37 -5.94 10.73
N PHE A 199 -8.76 -4.72 11.06
CA PHE A 199 -8.03 -3.52 10.66
C PHE A 199 -6.95 -3.19 11.70
N VAL A 200 -5.68 -3.22 11.30
CA VAL A 200 -4.54 -2.98 12.21
C VAL A 200 -3.98 -1.59 11.94
N ASP A 201 -4.32 -0.65 12.82
CA ASP A 201 -3.81 0.73 12.81
C ASP A 201 -2.66 0.89 13.82
N PRO A 202 -1.43 1.18 13.37
CA PRO A 202 -0.29 1.35 14.29
C PRO A 202 -0.45 2.54 15.25
N HIS A 203 -1.29 3.54 14.92
CA HIS A 203 -1.53 4.68 15.80
C HIS A 203 -2.48 4.37 16.95
N GLN A 204 -3.49 3.52 16.72
CA GLN A 204 -4.45 3.14 17.76
C GLN A 204 -3.80 2.24 18.81
N GLN A 205 -2.87 1.37 18.40
CA GLN A 205 -2.14 0.48 19.31
C GLN A 205 -1.31 1.23 20.36
N GLN A 206 -0.89 2.47 20.09
CA GLN A 206 -0.12 3.27 21.04
C GLN A 206 -0.99 4.02 22.04
N LEU A 207 -2.27 4.25 21.74
CA LEU A 207 -3.16 5.11 22.52
C LEU A 207 -4.06 4.33 23.48
N GLU A 208 -4.37 3.07 23.19
CA GLU A 208 -5.50 2.38 23.85
C GLU A 208 -5.13 1.43 25.00
N GLN A 209 -3.86 1.23 25.35
CA GLN A 209 -3.51 0.40 26.53
C GLN A 209 -2.17 0.85 27.17
N PRO A 210 -2.11 1.19 28.48
CA PRO A 210 -0.90 0.91 29.25
C PRO A 210 -0.61 -0.60 29.13
N PRO A 211 0.67 -1.05 29.09
CA PRO A 211 1.01 -2.44 28.87
C PRO A 211 0.20 -3.32 29.83
N ALA A 212 -0.81 -4.01 29.28
CA ALA A 212 -1.64 -4.88 30.08
C ALA A 212 -0.68 -5.90 30.72
N THR A 213 -0.62 -5.91 32.05
CA THR A 213 0.26 -6.80 32.83
C THR A 213 -0.21 -8.26 32.78
N GLY A 214 -1.09 -8.61 31.84
CA GLY A 214 -1.51 -9.96 31.55
C GLY A 214 -1.09 -10.34 30.13
N PRO A 215 -0.94 -11.64 29.84
CA PRO A 215 -0.77 -12.10 28.47
C PRO A 215 -2.07 -11.81 27.71
N SER A 216 -2.16 -10.62 27.12
CA SER A 216 -3.15 -10.31 26.10
C SER A 216 -2.84 -11.24 24.93
N SER A 217 -3.51 -12.39 24.93
CA SER A 217 -3.54 -13.32 23.82
C SER A 217 -4.32 -12.67 22.68
N LEU A 218 -3.70 -11.68 22.03
CA LEU A 218 -3.92 -11.47 20.61
C LEU A 218 -3.52 -12.79 19.96
N SER A 219 -4.48 -13.70 19.87
CA SER A 219 -4.34 -14.97 19.19
C SER A 219 -4.11 -14.65 17.71
N LEU A 220 -2.83 -14.52 17.35
CA LEU A 220 -2.38 -14.41 15.96
C LEU A 220 -2.58 -15.70 15.19
N SER A 221 -3.08 -16.76 15.83
CA SER A 221 -3.51 -17.96 15.13
C SER A 221 -4.77 -17.64 14.33
N ASN A 222 -4.59 -17.58 13.01
CA ASN A 222 -5.60 -17.47 11.96
C ASN A 222 -6.29 -16.11 11.70
N SER A 223 -5.95 -15.02 12.38
CA SER A 223 -6.56 -13.72 12.07
C SER A 223 -6.05 -13.12 10.75
N LYS A 224 -6.97 -12.96 9.79
CA LYS A 224 -6.74 -12.25 8.52
C LYS A 224 -6.68 -10.75 8.82
N ASN A 225 -5.47 -10.18 8.85
CA ASN A 225 -5.27 -8.77 9.20
C ASN A 225 -5.05 -7.92 7.93
N LEU A 226 -5.63 -6.72 7.90
CA LEU A 226 -5.27 -5.64 6.98
C LEU A 226 -4.42 -4.62 7.74
N TYR A 227 -3.15 -4.52 7.39
CA TYR A 227 -2.22 -3.57 8.02
C TYR A 227 -2.32 -2.20 7.35
N PHE A 228 -2.64 -1.18 8.14
CA PHE A 228 -2.75 0.19 7.65
C PHE A 228 -1.37 0.87 7.63
N ILE A 229 -1.02 1.48 6.49
CA ILE A 229 0.16 2.35 6.34
C ILE A 229 -0.34 3.79 6.22
N PRO A 230 -0.32 4.57 7.32
CA PRO A 230 -0.73 5.96 7.33
C PRO A 230 0.24 6.79 6.48
N PHE A 231 -0.29 7.73 5.71
CA PHE A 231 0.54 8.54 4.80
C PHE A 231 0.01 9.95 4.58
N ARG A 232 -1.30 10.16 4.72
CA ARG A 232 -1.94 11.44 4.45
C ARG A 232 -1.41 12.54 5.36
N ASP A 233 -1.32 12.29 6.65
CA ASP A 233 -0.90 13.30 7.65
C ASP A 233 0.52 13.77 7.37
N PHE A 234 1.42 12.81 7.14
CA PHE A 234 2.80 13.11 6.79
C PHE A 234 2.89 13.91 5.48
N SER A 235 2.13 13.53 4.46
CA SER A 235 2.18 14.18 3.13
C SER A 235 1.45 15.53 3.09
N SER A 236 0.58 15.83 4.06
CA SER A 236 -0.20 17.07 4.12
C SER A 236 0.64 18.32 4.34
N GLN A 237 1.76 18.22 5.06
CA GLN A 237 2.70 19.34 5.25
C GLN A 237 3.50 19.68 3.97
N PHE A 238 3.39 18.84 2.94
CA PHE A 238 4.11 18.94 1.69
C PHE A 238 3.17 19.14 0.50
N HIS A 239 1.96 19.64 0.73
CA HIS A 239 0.91 19.75 -0.29
C HIS A 239 1.27 20.71 -1.43
N ASP A 240 2.23 21.61 -1.21
CA ASP A 240 2.68 22.68 -2.10
C ASP A 240 4.10 22.49 -2.65
N ILE A 241 4.73 21.32 -2.43
CA ILE A 241 6.14 21.04 -2.82
C ILE A 241 6.42 21.15 -4.34
N HIS A 242 5.41 21.40 -5.16
CA HIS A 242 5.54 21.55 -6.60
C HIS A 242 5.91 22.97 -7.04
N ARG A 243 6.87 23.06 -7.97
CA ARG A 243 7.00 24.24 -8.85
C ARG A 243 5.82 24.25 -9.84
N ASP A 244 5.32 25.44 -10.15
CA ASP A 244 4.36 25.70 -11.23
C ASP A 244 2.93 25.15 -11.04
N GLY A 245 2.52 24.89 -9.78
CA GLY A 245 1.12 24.55 -9.46
C GLY A 245 0.67 23.14 -9.88
N GLU A 246 1.61 22.27 -10.27
CA GLU A 246 1.32 20.85 -10.47
C GLU A 246 1.04 20.17 -9.11
N CYS A 247 0.11 19.22 -9.01
CA CYS A 247 -0.23 18.57 -7.72
C CYS A 247 0.00 17.06 -7.73
N THR A 248 0.73 16.56 -8.72
CA THR A 248 0.57 15.15 -9.13
C THR A 248 1.82 14.30 -9.08
N HIS A 249 2.99 14.82 -8.66
CA HIS A 249 4.27 14.13 -8.84
C HIS A 249 5.35 14.42 -7.77
N TYR A 250 5.38 13.63 -6.68
CA TYR A 250 6.46 13.61 -5.69
C TYR A 250 7.76 12.93 -6.17
N CYS A 251 7.96 12.80 -7.47
CA CYS A 251 9.01 11.98 -8.08
C CYS A 251 10.43 12.39 -7.64
N SER A 252 10.63 13.64 -7.22
CA SER A 252 11.94 14.20 -6.87
C SER A 252 12.25 14.25 -5.37
N THR A 253 11.35 13.76 -4.49
CA THR A 253 11.52 13.93 -3.03
C THR A 253 11.60 12.58 -2.32
N PRO A 254 12.79 11.93 -2.28
CA PRO A 254 13.03 10.66 -1.59
C PRO A 254 12.50 10.59 -0.16
N ASP A 255 12.59 11.72 0.56
CA ASP A 255 12.16 11.82 1.96
C ASP A 255 10.66 11.58 2.15
N LEU A 256 9.86 11.76 1.10
CA LEU A 256 8.42 11.52 1.15
C LEU A 256 8.07 10.04 1.05
N TRP A 257 8.98 9.21 0.56
CA TRP A 257 8.78 7.76 0.47
C TRP A 257 9.22 7.04 1.74
N LEU A 258 10.09 7.68 2.53
CA LEU A 258 10.63 7.10 3.75
C LEU A 258 9.56 6.65 4.75
N PRO A 259 8.45 7.39 4.99
CA PRO A 259 7.38 6.91 5.86
C PRO A 259 6.68 5.66 5.34
N ILE A 260 6.45 5.57 4.02
CA ILE A 260 5.87 4.36 3.41
C ILE A 260 6.82 3.18 3.61
N SER A 261 8.10 3.33 3.25
CA SER A 261 9.10 2.26 3.42
C SER A 261 9.26 1.84 4.88
N ARG A 262 9.24 2.79 5.82
CA ARG A 262 9.29 2.51 7.26
C ARG A 262 8.04 1.80 7.74
N GLY A 263 6.84 2.24 7.33
CA GLY A 263 5.58 1.61 7.70
C GLY A 263 5.51 0.16 7.23
N ILE A 264 5.91 -0.10 5.99
CA ILE A 264 6.03 -1.46 5.44
C ILE A 264 6.98 -2.31 6.29
N ARG A 265 8.18 -1.78 6.56
CA ARG A 265 9.17 -2.49 7.37
C ARG A 265 8.66 -2.81 8.77
N ILE A 266 8.05 -1.84 9.47
CA ILE A 266 7.55 -2.04 10.84
C ILE A 266 6.53 -3.18 10.87
N HIS A 267 5.60 -3.21 9.92
CA HIS A 267 4.60 -4.30 9.86
C HIS A 267 5.23 -5.66 9.57
N MET A 268 6.24 -5.72 8.69
CA MET A 268 6.99 -6.95 8.42
C MET A 268 7.80 -7.43 9.64
N ASP A 269 8.48 -6.52 10.33
CA ASP A 269 9.27 -6.81 11.53
C ASP A 269 8.36 -7.31 12.67
N ASN A 270 7.19 -6.67 12.87
CA ASN A 270 6.20 -7.08 13.86
C ASN A 270 5.64 -8.47 13.55
N TYR A 271 5.29 -8.74 12.30
CA TYR A 271 4.81 -10.07 11.91
C TYR A 271 5.84 -11.16 12.19
N ASN A 272 7.10 -10.93 11.83
CA ASN A 272 8.18 -11.87 12.10
C ASN A 272 8.34 -12.15 13.60
N HIS A 273 8.27 -11.11 14.43
CA HIS A 273 8.35 -11.24 15.88
C HIS A 273 7.24 -12.13 16.43
N LEU A 274 6.00 -11.87 16.00
CA LEU A 274 4.80 -12.59 16.45
C LEU A 274 4.81 -14.06 16.01
N GLN A 275 5.26 -14.34 14.78
CA GLN A 275 5.43 -15.72 14.29
C GLN A 275 6.51 -16.47 15.08
N GLY A 276 7.61 -15.80 15.43
CA GLY A 276 8.69 -16.38 16.24
C GLY A 276 8.26 -16.74 17.65
N GLN A 277 7.39 -15.93 18.27
CA GLN A 277 6.82 -16.21 19.60
C GLN A 277 5.91 -17.45 19.59
N ASN A 278 5.02 -17.56 18.59
CA ASN A 278 4.12 -18.71 18.46
C ASN A 278 4.88 -20.03 18.26
N ALA A 279 5.93 -20.02 17.43
CA ALA A 279 6.77 -21.20 17.23
C ALA A 279 7.50 -21.64 18.52
N ALA A 280 7.82 -20.69 19.41
CA ALA A 280 8.47 -21.00 20.69
C ALA A 280 7.50 -21.53 21.75
N SER A 281 6.22 -21.13 21.70
CA SER A 281 5.18 -21.67 22.58
C SER A 281 4.82 -23.11 22.22
N ASP A 282 4.74 -23.43 20.93
CA ASP A 282 4.36 -24.77 20.45
C ASP A 282 5.41 -25.85 20.76
N VAL A 283 6.68 -25.46 20.98
CA VAL A 283 7.76 -26.39 21.36
C VAL A 283 7.73 -26.72 22.86
N ARG A 284 7.00 -25.95 23.67
CA ARG A 284 6.94 -26.12 25.14
C ARG A 284 5.66 -26.80 25.63
N SER A 285 4.70 -27.04 24.74
CA SER A 285 3.47 -27.82 24.98
C SER A 285 3.65 -29.27 24.55
#